data_AF-A0A662GLW0-F1
#
_entry.id   AF-A0A662GLW0-F1
#
_cell.length_a   1.000
_cell.length_b   1.000
_cell.length_c   1.000
_cell.angle_alpha   90.00
_cell.angle_beta   90.00
_cell.angle_gamma   90.00
#
_symmetry.space_group_name_H-M   'P 1'
#
loop_
_entity.id
_entity.type
_entity.pdbx_description
1 polymer ?
#
loop_
_entity_poly.entity_id
_entity_poly.type
_entity_poly.pdbx_seq_one_letter_code
_entity_poly.pdbx_strand_id
1 'polypeptide(L)'
;MLEHCDDVTVPLVELVKRWGRYLRGPQSATKMALLRFKSSADFMHDEPGDGDRGVTFEAQAPLTRDRRQLSSSFITHRALNHAMGGRAKALAVVAIAALLLVSLSLYAERAELEHSLAELRGEYEALLAKYDELSEAYAKLLENYTSLRDRWSQLRSSYERLSSEYQRLSEEHAALVEAAEDLNSMLTAPFNETLRAIDESPERVDAVLEGLGLSGLRGKPIAAVLRAAFEAVVLKLAYYPDDVYYLLDVRKGEVELLRDRRSAPWETAERGGGDCEDLAIVLYAVLRRLLGGSAEVFIVAWRGEERAHVAVLLKWRGKFMVLDPAASWVTKGSQACLKLTVKMRDGSTWYVWLNPTGIAPSTKRFMLDNGFAEVDYRGSSSPYCLVSLREALEGWLSYWRGAGAKRPYVYYIGSSEKELYFSSYEEFREWLLGGGEGL
;
A
#
# COMPACT_ATOMS: atom_id res chain seq x y z
N MET A 1 -40.10 11.42 -43.41
CA MET A 1 -40.68 10.09 -43.15
C MET A 1 -39.59 9.06 -43.39
N LEU A 2 -38.91 8.65 -42.33
CA LEU A 2 -37.96 7.53 -42.30
C LEU A 2 -38.35 6.73 -41.06
N GLU A 3 -39.17 5.71 -41.27
CA GLU A 3 -39.56 4.76 -40.22
C GLU A 3 -38.33 3.96 -39.81
N HIS A 4 -38.10 3.92 -38.50
CA HIS A 4 -37.24 2.95 -37.84
C HIS A 4 -37.72 1.54 -38.21
N CYS A 5 -36.88 0.80 -38.92
CA CYS A 5 -37.06 -0.63 -39.12
C CYS A 5 -36.47 -1.35 -37.89
N ASP A 6 -37.20 -1.34 -36.78
CA ASP A 6 -36.84 -2.08 -35.57
C ASP A 6 -37.12 -3.60 -35.68
N ASP A 7 -37.76 -4.07 -36.76
CA ASP A 7 -38.26 -5.45 -36.86
C ASP A 7 -37.30 -6.51 -37.45
N VAL A 8 -36.03 -6.15 -37.73
CA VAL A 8 -35.01 -7.13 -38.21
C VAL A 8 -33.96 -7.45 -37.14
N THR A 9 -34.05 -6.83 -35.96
CA THR A 9 -33.08 -7.04 -34.86
C THR A 9 -33.29 -8.35 -34.10
N VAL A 10 -34.53 -8.85 -34.00
CA VAL A 10 -34.86 -10.05 -33.22
C VAL A 10 -34.27 -11.34 -33.82
N PRO A 11 -34.37 -11.61 -35.14
CA PRO A 11 -33.78 -12.82 -35.74
C PRO A 11 -32.25 -12.83 -35.69
N LEU A 12 -31.62 -11.65 -35.79
CA LEU A 12 -30.16 -11.48 -35.83
C LEU A 12 -29.53 -11.61 -34.42
N VAL A 13 -30.19 -11.07 -33.40
CA VAL A 13 -29.82 -11.29 -31.99
C VAL A 13 -29.97 -12.77 -31.61
N GLU A 14 -31.00 -13.47 -32.11
CA GLU A 14 -31.11 -14.92 -31.95
C GLU A 14 -30.04 -15.70 -32.71
N LEU A 15 -29.66 -15.28 -33.92
CA LEU A 15 -28.58 -15.89 -34.70
C LEU A 15 -27.24 -15.78 -33.97
N VAL A 16 -26.93 -14.59 -33.43
CA VAL A 16 -25.72 -14.31 -32.64
C VAL A 16 -25.73 -15.07 -31.30
N LYS A 17 -26.87 -15.14 -30.61
CA LYS A 17 -27.04 -15.99 -29.41
C LYS A 17 -26.87 -17.49 -29.71
N ARG A 18 -27.25 -17.93 -30.91
CA ARG A 18 -27.10 -19.33 -31.36
C ARG A 18 -25.65 -19.67 -31.70
N TRP A 19 -24.88 -18.71 -32.24
CA TRP A 19 -23.43 -18.83 -32.46
C TRP A 19 -22.63 -18.79 -31.16
N GLY A 20 -23.04 -17.97 -30.17
CA GLY A 20 -22.43 -17.92 -28.84
C GLY A 20 -22.54 -19.22 -28.02
N ARG A 21 -23.40 -20.17 -28.44
CA ARG A 21 -23.46 -21.53 -27.88
C ARG A 21 -22.46 -22.50 -28.51
N TYR A 22 -21.99 -22.26 -29.73
CA TYR A 22 -20.97 -23.07 -30.40
C TYR A 22 -19.53 -22.65 -30.05
N LEU A 23 -19.35 -21.45 -29.51
CA LEU A 23 -18.04 -20.91 -29.12
C LEU A 23 -17.67 -21.11 -27.64
N ARG A 24 -18.49 -21.83 -26.87
CA ARG A 24 -18.17 -22.22 -25.48
C ARG A 24 -17.86 -23.71 -25.39
N GLY A 25 -16.61 -24.06 -25.69
CA GLY A 25 -15.90 -25.25 -25.18
C GLY A 25 -15.02 -24.87 -23.99
N PRO A 26 -14.57 -25.82 -23.16
CA PRO A 26 -14.73 -25.79 -21.71
C PRO A 26 -13.80 -24.80 -21.00
N GLN A 27 -14.41 -23.93 -20.18
CA GLN A 27 -13.73 -23.24 -19.09
C GLN A 27 -13.26 -24.30 -18.08
N SER A 28 -11.94 -24.46 -17.99
CA SER A 28 -11.29 -25.25 -16.95
C SER A 28 -11.44 -24.54 -15.60
N ALA A 29 -12.54 -24.83 -14.92
CA ALA A 29 -12.58 -24.83 -13.47
C ALA A 29 -11.79 -26.06 -12.99
N THR A 30 -10.57 -25.87 -12.48
CA THR A 30 -9.95 -26.79 -11.50
C THR A 30 -8.88 -26.05 -10.70
N LYS A 31 -9.17 -25.90 -9.39
CA LYS A 31 -8.28 -25.99 -8.23
C LYS A 31 -6.82 -25.55 -8.40
N MET A 32 -6.41 -24.63 -7.53
CA MET A 32 -5.30 -24.79 -6.57
C MET A 32 -5.52 -23.71 -5.48
N ALA A 33 -6.14 -24.09 -4.36
CA ALA A 33 -5.47 -24.46 -3.11
C ALA A 33 -5.07 -23.21 -2.30
N LEU A 34 -5.87 -22.79 -1.33
CA LEU A 34 -5.74 -23.23 0.08
C LEU A 34 -4.28 -23.15 0.55
N LEU A 35 -3.92 -22.06 1.23
CA LEU A 35 -2.99 -22.12 2.35
C LEU A 35 -3.43 -21.11 3.42
N ARG A 36 -4.27 -21.62 4.32
CA ARG A 36 -4.33 -21.18 5.73
C ARG A 36 -2.96 -21.46 6.35
N PHE A 37 -2.42 -20.51 7.11
CA PHE A 37 -1.52 -20.85 8.21
C PHE A 37 -2.19 -20.46 9.53
N LYS A 38 -2.62 -21.49 10.27
CA LYS A 38 -2.84 -21.46 11.71
C LYS A 38 -1.67 -22.22 12.34
N SER A 39 -1.11 -21.63 13.40
CA SER A 39 -0.51 -22.20 14.61
C SER A 39 0.27 -23.54 14.53
N SER A 40 1.47 -23.52 15.10
CA SER A 40 2.09 -24.60 15.91
C SER A 40 3.13 -23.89 16.78
N ALA A 41 2.95 -23.79 18.10
CA ALA A 41 3.19 -24.83 19.12
C ALA A 41 4.66 -24.95 19.52
N ASP A 42 4.88 -24.75 20.82
CA ASP A 42 5.93 -25.18 21.74
C ASP A 42 6.95 -26.22 21.26
N PHE A 43 8.22 -26.02 21.66
CA PHE A 43 9.18 -27.03 22.16
C PHE A 43 10.45 -26.27 22.63
N MET A 44 10.76 -26.16 23.93
CA MET A 44 11.55 -27.07 24.78
C MET A 44 13.06 -27.15 24.45
N HIS A 45 13.87 -27.22 25.53
CA HIS A 45 15.33 -27.26 25.69
C HIS A 45 15.98 -25.91 26.06
N ASP A 46 16.86 -25.76 27.05
CA ASP A 46 17.52 -26.70 27.96
C ASP A 46 18.11 -25.92 29.17
N GLU A 47 18.17 -26.55 30.34
CA GLU A 47 19.13 -26.20 31.41
C GLU A 47 20.55 -26.64 31.02
N PRO A 48 21.61 -26.02 31.58
CA PRO A 48 22.31 -26.60 32.74
C PRO A 48 22.68 -25.50 33.77
N GLY A 49 22.87 -25.74 35.07
CA GLY A 49 23.61 -26.80 35.73
C GLY A 49 24.76 -26.15 36.52
N ASP A 50 25.07 -26.73 37.69
CA ASP A 50 26.13 -26.37 38.65
C ASP A 50 25.95 -25.05 39.43
N GLY A 51 26.19 -24.99 40.73
CA GLY A 51 26.77 -25.96 41.64
C GLY A 51 27.16 -25.24 42.94
N ASP A 52 27.28 -26.04 44.00
CA ASP A 52 28.27 -25.85 45.04
C ASP A 52 28.04 -24.69 46.06
N ARG A 53 27.62 -25.07 47.27
CA ARG A 53 28.41 -24.99 48.53
C ARG A 53 27.49 -24.81 49.73
N GLY A 54 27.30 -25.90 50.46
CA GLY A 54 26.95 -25.81 51.87
C GLY A 54 28.16 -25.36 52.69
N VAL A 55 27.92 -24.61 53.76
CA VAL A 55 28.53 -24.87 55.08
C VAL A 55 27.58 -24.34 56.16
N THR A 56 26.95 -25.25 56.90
CA THR A 56 26.32 -24.98 58.19
C THR A 56 27.34 -25.22 59.28
N PHE A 57 27.55 -24.24 60.17
CA PHE A 57 28.27 -24.46 61.43
C PHE A 57 27.25 -24.45 62.58
N GLU A 58 26.91 -25.65 63.05
CA GLU A 58 26.40 -25.88 64.40
C GLU A 58 27.55 -25.65 65.40
N ALA A 59 27.34 -24.80 66.39
CA ALA A 59 28.14 -24.79 67.61
C ALA A 59 27.30 -25.37 68.75
N GLN A 60 27.46 -26.67 68.97
CA GLN A 60 27.05 -27.35 70.19
C GLN A 60 27.91 -26.86 71.37
N ALA A 61 27.24 -26.33 72.41
CA ALA A 61 27.73 -26.47 73.79
C ALA A 61 27.77 -27.98 74.12
N PRO A 62 28.67 -28.50 74.99
CA PRO A 62 28.65 -28.16 76.40
C PRO A 62 30.01 -28.32 77.12
N LEU A 63 30.03 -28.08 78.43
CA LEU A 63 30.72 -28.84 79.50
C LEU A 63 31.02 -27.89 80.67
N THR A 64 30.13 -27.81 81.66
CA THR A 64 30.10 -28.62 82.90
C THR A 64 31.14 -28.22 83.93
N ARG A 65 30.59 -27.94 85.12
CA ARG A 65 31.09 -28.30 86.46
C ARG A 65 32.57 -27.99 86.75
N ASP A 66 32.78 -27.11 87.71
CA ASP A 66 33.16 -27.67 89.00
C ASP A 66 32.59 -26.90 90.19
N ARG A 67 31.79 -27.64 90.96
CA ARG A 67 31.08 -27.20 92.16
C ARG A 67 31.93 -27.69 93.32
N ARG A 68 32.93 -26.93 93.75
CA ARG A 68 33.56 -27.19 95.04
C ARG A 68 32.65 -26.70 96.15
N GLN A 69 31.79 -27.60 96.59
CA GLN A 69 31.32 -27.67 97.97
C GLN A 69 32.56 -27.64 98.88
N LEU A 70 32.80 -26.51 99.55
CA LEU A 70 33.51 -26.56 100.83
C LEU A 70 32.46 -26.87 101.89
N SER A 71 32.31 -28.17 102.10
CA SER A 71 31.70 -28.74 103.28
C SER A 71 32.37 -28.18 104.53
N SER A 72 31.54 -27.63 105.39
CA SER A 72 31.71 -27.44 106.82
C SER A 72 32.77 -28.33 107.47
N SER A 73 33.74 -27.71 108.15
CA SER A 73 34.25 -28.26 109.40
C SER A 73 33.85 -27.32 110.53
N PHE A 74 32.74 -27.68 111.18
CA PHE A 74 32.42 -27.26 112.54
C PHE A 74 33.64 -27.53 113.42
N ILE A 75 34.37 -26.49 113.82
CA ILE A 75 35.26 -26.62 114.98
C ILE A 75 34.36 -26.51 116.20
N THR A 76 34.18 -27.67 116.82
CA THR A 76 33.46 -27.89 118.06
C THR A 76 33.99 -27.02 119.20
N HIS A 77 33.02 -26.44 119.90
CA HIS A 77 33.11 -25.58 121.06
C HIS A 77 33.67 -26.33 122.30
N ARG A 78 34.95 -26.69 122.38
CA ARG A 78 35.51 -27.29 123.63
C ARG A 78 37.04 -27.32 123.78
N ALA A 79 37.75 -26.20 123.65
CA ALA A 79 39.09 -26.02 124.26
C ALA A 79 39.61 -24.58 124.09
N LEU A 80 38.92 -23.58 124.65
CA LEU A 80 39.45 -22.21 124.79
C LEU A 80 38.84 -21.52 126.03
N ASN A 81 38.83 -22.25 127.15
CA ASN A 81 38.32 -21.77 128.45
C ASN A 81 39.37 -21.72 129.56
N HIS A 82 40.65 -21.94 129.27
CA HIS A 82 41.76 -21.57 130.15
C HIS A 82 42.83 -20.84 129.33
N ALA A 83 43.24 -19.66 129.80
CA ALA A 83 44.21 -18.72 129.20
C ALA A 83 43.71 -17.72 128.12
N MET A 84 42.47 -17.22 128.20
CA MET A 84 42.08 -15.96 127.52
C MET A 84 41.18 -15.09 128.41
N GLY A 85 41.60 -13.86 128.72
CA GLY A 85 40.82 -12.89 129.52
C GLY A 85 39.58 -12.39 128.78
N GLY A 86 38.57 -11.89 129.51
CA GLY A 86 37.24 -11.50 128.96
C GLY A 86 37.26 -10.54 127.76
N ARG A 87 38.36 -9.80 127.57
CA ARG A 87 38.59 -8.93 126.39
C ARG A 87 38.81 -9.70 125.09
N ALA A 88 39.45 -10.88 125.13
CA ALA A 88 39.79 -11.64 123.92
C ALA A 88 38.57 -12.36 123.29
N LYS A 89 37.60 -12.79 124.11
CA LYS A 89 36.33 -13.37 123.63
C LYS A 89 35.43 -12.30 122.98
N ALA A 90 35.37 -11.11 123.57
CA ALA A 90 34.65 -9.98 122.99
C ALA A 90 35.27 -9.57 121.64
N LEU A 91 36.60 -9.54 121.54
CA LEU A 91 37.31 -9.28 120.28
C LEU A 91 37.02 -10.35 119.20
N ALA A 92 36.97 -11.63 119.57
CA ALA A 92 36.63 -12.70 118.63
C ALA A 92 35.18 -12.60 118.10
N VAL A 93 34.21 -12.25 118.97
CA VAL A 93 32.82 -12.03 118.57
C VAL A 93 32.67 -10.81 117.67
N VAL A 94 33.38 -9.71 117.98
CA VAL A 94 33.41 -8.51 117.13
C VAL A 94 34.06 -8.80 115.78
N ALA A 95 35.14 -9.59 115.74
CA ALA A 95 35.78 -9.99 114.48
C ALA A 95 34.86 -10.88 113.63
N ILE A 96 34.13 -11.81 114.23
CA ILE A 96 33.14 -12.65 113.54
C ILE A 96 31.95 -11.82 113.04
N ALA A 97 31.44 -10.89 113.85
CA ALA A 97 30.36 -9.99 113.45
C ALA A 97 30.78 -9.06 112.30
N ALA A 98 32.01 -8.53 112.34
CA ALA A 98 32.59 -7.75 111.25
C ALA A 98 32.78 -8.59 109.97
N LEU A 99 33.26 -9.82 110.08
CA LEU A 99 33.37 -10.76 108.95
C LEU A 99 32.00 -11.11 108.37
N LEU A 100 30.98 -11.29 109.22
CA LEU A 100 29.60 -11.53 108.76
C LEU A 100 29.02 -10.31 108.05
N LEU A 101 29.24 -9.10 108.57
CA LEU A 101 28.83 -7.85 107.92
C LEU A 101 29.52 -7.66 106.56
N VAL A 102 30.83 -7.93 106.48
CA VAL A 102 31.58 -7.91 105.22
C VAL A 102 31.08 -8.99 104.26
N SER A 103 30.76 -10.19 104.76
CA SER A 103 30.20 -11.26 103.92
C SER A 103 28.81 -10.91 103.38
N LEU A 104 27.99 -10.21 104.18
CA LEU A 104 26.65 -9.77 103.79
C LEU A 104 26.72 -8.60 102.81
N SER A 105 27.66 -7.66 102.99
CA SER A 105 27.88 -6.56 102.02
C SER A 105 28.38 -7.09 100.69
N LEU A 106 29.32 -8.04 100.70
CA LEU A 106 29.79 -8.71 99.47
C LEU A 106 28.67 -9.53 98.81
N TYR A 107 27.77 -10.13 99.59
CA TYR A 107 26.61 -10.83 99.04
C TYR A 107 25.60 -9.87 98.40
N ALA A 108 25.35 -8.71 99.01
CA ALA A 108 24.48 -7.68 98.46
C ALA A 108 25.05 -7.09 97.16
N GLU A 109 26.34 -6.75 97.15
CA GLU A 109 27.05 -6.27 95.95
C GLU A 109 27.04 -7.33 94.83
N ARG A 110 27.26 -8.60 95.18
CA ARG A 110 27.14 -9.71 94.22
C ARG A 110 25.72 -9.84 93.65
N ALA A 111 24.69 -9.71 94.49
CA ALA A 111 23.30 -9.78 94.05
C ALA A 111 22.93 -8.61 93.12
N GLU A 112 23.44 -7.41 93.39
CA GLU A 112 23.28 -6.23 92.55
C GLU A 112 24.00 -6.39 91.20
N LEU A 113 25.24 -6.90 91.20
CA LEU A 113 25.95 -7.24 89.97
C LEU A 113 25.23 -8.33 89.16
N GLU A 114 24.70 -9.37 89.82
CA GLU A 114 23.94 -10.43 89.15
C GLU A 114 22.66 -9.87 88.50
N HIS A 115 21.99 -8.90 89.15
CA HIS A 115 20.83 -8.20 88.58
C HIS A 115 21.21 -7.34 87.38
N SER A 116 22.22 -6.48 87.50
CA SER A 116 22.68 -5.63 86.38
C SER A 116 23.19 -6.45 85.19
N LEU A 117 23.83 -7.60 85.43
CA LEU A 117 24.26 -8.50 84.38
C LEU A 117 23.04 -9.14 83.68
N ALA A 118 22.00 -9.50 84.44
CA ALA A 118 20.75 -10.00 83.87
C ALA A 118 20.03 -8.95 83.02
N GLU A 119 19.96 -7.70 83.47
CA GLU A 119 19.39 -6.59 82.69
C GLU A 119 20.17 -6.32 81.41
N LEU A 120 21.50 -6.19 81.50
CA LEU A 120 22.35 -5.95 80.34
C LEU A 120 22.27 -7.09 79.32
N ARG A 121 22.12 -8.33 79.79
CA ARG A 121 21.87 -9.48 78.93
C ARG A 121 20.52 -9.37 78.21
N GLY A 122 19.46 -8.96 78.91
CA GLY A 122 18.15 -8.72 78.31
C GLY A 122 18.17 -7.61 77.26
N GLU A 123 18.89 -6.50 77.53
CA GLU A 123 19.08 -5.42 76.56
C GLU A 123 19.87 -5.88 75.33
N TYR A 124 20.92 -6.69 75.54
CA TYR A 124 21.71 -7.28 74.46
C TYR A 124 20.86 -8.21 73.58
N GLU A 125 20.06 -9.09 74.18
CA GLU A 125 19.15 -9.99 73.47
C GLU A 125 18.08 -9.21 72.68
N ALA A 126 17.54 -8.12 73.25
CA ALA A 126 16.58 -7.25 72.56
C ALA A 126 17.22 -6.47 71.40
N LEU A 127 18.46 -6.02 71.54
CA LEU A 127 19.20 -5.36 70.48
C LEU A 127 19.55 -6.32 69.34
N LEU A 128 19.91 -7.56 69.67
CA LEU A 128 20.16 -8.61 68.70
C LEU A 128 18.91 -8.92 67.88
N ALA A 129 17.75 -9.04 68.52
CA ALA A 129 16.48 -9.24 67.81
C ALA A 129 16.13 -8.09 66.86
N LYS A 130 16.37 -6.83 67.26
CA LYS A 130 16.20 -5.66 66.38
C LYS A 130 17.18 -5.66 65.22
N TYR A 131 18.41 -6.09 65.45
CA TYR A 131 19.41 -6.23 64.40
C TYR A 131 19.00 -7.28 63.37
N ASP A 132 18.50 -8.42 63.82
CA ASP A 132 18.02 -9.49 62.94
C ASP A 132 16.81 -9.02 62.11
N GLU A 133 15.84 -8.33 62.73
CA GLU A 133 14.70 -7.74 62.02
C GLU A 133 15.14 -6.72 60.95
N LEU A 134 16.11 -5.85 61.30
CA LEU A 134 16.64 -4.87 60.36
C LEU A 134 17.41 -5.53 59.22
N SER A 135 18.17 -6.59 59.50
CA SER A 135 18.90 -7.38 58.52
C SER A 135 17.95 -8.03 57.51
N GLU A 136 16.85 -8.63 57.98
CA GLU A 136 15.81 -9.21 57.13
C GLU A 136 15.09 -8.14 56.28
N ALA A 137 14.77 -7.00 56.88
CA ALA A 137 14.15 -5.88 56.17
C ALA A 137 15.08 -5.34 55.07
N TYR A 138 16.37 -5.22 55.36
CA TYR A 138 17.39 -4.82 54.38
C TYR A 138 17.50 -5.83 53.23
N ALA A 139 17.51 -7.13 53.52
CA ALA A 139 17.55 -8.17 52.49
C ALA A 139 16.34 -8.09 51.54
N LYS A 140 15.13 -7.91 52.07
CA LYS A 140 13.91 -7.72 51.27
C LYS A 140 13.96 -6.45 50.41
N LEU A 141 14.48 -5.36 50.96
CA LEU A 141 14.64 -4.11 50.23
C LEU A 141 15.62 -4.26 49.06
N LEU A 142 16.74 -4.97 49.27
CA LEU A 142 17.74 -5.25 48.24
C LEU A 142 17.17 -6.11 47.10
N GLU A 143 16.36 -7.12 47.43
CA GLU A 143 15.66 -7.95 46.45
C GLU A 143 14.68 -7.11 45.61
N ASN A 144 13.85 -6.30 46.28
CA ASN A 144 12.92 -5.39 45.61
C ASN A 144 13.64 -4.38 44.70
N TYR A 145 14.77 -3.83 45.15
CA TYR A 145 15.59 -2.92 44.37
C TYR A 145 16.12 -3.60 43.10
N THR A 146 16.66 -4.81 43.24
CA THR A 146 17.17 -5.60 42.10
C THR A 146 16.05 -5.89 41.09
N SER A 147 14.90 -6.36 41.56
CA SER A 147 13.72 -6.60 40.73
C SER A 147 13.23 -5.34 40.00
N LEU A 148 13.24 -4.18 40.67
CA LEU A 148 12.87 -2.91 40.04
C LEU A 148 13.88 -2.48 38.97
N ARG A 149 15.18 -2.62 39.26
CA ARG A 149 16.25 -2.30 38.31
C ARG A 149 16.14 -3.14 37.04
N ASP A 150 15.87 -4.44 37.18
CA ASP A 150 15.76 -5.35 36.05
C ASP A 150 14.51 -5.04 35.20
N ARG A 151 13.37 -4.76 35.83
CA ARG A 151 12.15 -4.29 35.14
C ARG A 151 12.39 -2.98 34.40
N TRP A 152 13.12 -2.03 34.99
CA TRP A 152 13.46 -0.77 34.33
C TRP A 152 14.34 -1.00 33.10
N SER A 153 15.31 -1.91 33.17
CA SER A 153 16.15 -2.28 32.02
C SER A 153 15.31 -2.87 30.87
N GLN A 154 14.37 -3.75 31.17
CA GLN A 154 13.45 -4.32 30.17
C GLN A 154 12.54 -3.27 29.53
N LEU A 155 12.00 -2.35 30.34
CA LEU A 155 11.16 -1.26 29.85
C LEU A 155 11.95 -0.33 28.91
N ARG A 156 13.18 0.01 29.28
CA ARG A 156 14.08 0.82 28.46
C ARG A 156 14.35 0.17 27.11
N SER A 157 14.70 -1.12 27.10
CA SER A 157 14.91 -1.87 25.85
C SER A 157 13.65 -1.90 24.97
N SER A 158 12.47 -2.04 25.59
CA SER A 158 11.19 -2.02 24.87
C SER A 158 10.87 -0.64 24.28
N TYR A 159 11.18 0.43 25.00
CA TYR A 159 11.06 1.80 24.51
C TYR A 159 12.00 2.08 23.33
N GLU A 160 13.26 1.68 23.44
CA GLU A 160 14.25 1.84 22.36
C GLU A 160 13.79 1.11 21.09
N ARG A 161 13.27 -0.11 21.22
CA ARG A 161 12.70 -0.88 20.10
C ARG A 161 11.50 -0.17 19.46
N LEU A 162 10.53 0.25 20.28
CA LEU A 162 9.33 0.94 19.80
C LEU A 162 9.69 2.26 19.09
N SER A 163 10.67 2.99 19.61
CA SER A 163 11.16 4.22 18.99
C SER A 163 11.76 3.97 17.61
N SER A 164 12.56 2.91 17.46
CA SER A 164 13.12 2.54 16.16
C SER A 164 12.04 2.08 15.17
N GLU A 165 11.06 1.30 15.63
CA GLU A 165 9.92 0.88 14.80
C GLU A 165 9.08 2.06 14.34
N TYR A 166 8.80 3.01 15.23
CA TYR A 166 8.09 4.24 14.91
C TYR A 166 8.84 5.07 13.86
N GLN A 167 10.16 5.23 14.00
CA GLN A 167 10.96 5.97 13.01
C GLN A 167 10.90 5.30 11.63
N ARG A 168 11.08 3.98 11.57
CA ARG A 168 10.97 3.23 10.31
C ARG A 168 9.59 3.39 9.66
N LEU A 169 8.52 3.25 10.45
CA LEU A 169 7.16 3.42 9.95
C LEU A 169 6.89 4.85 9.46
N SER A 170 7.46 5.85 10.12
CA SER A 170 7.37 7.25 9.70
C SER A 170 8.06 7.50 8.35
N GLU A 171 9.22 6.88 8.13
CA GLU A 171 9.95 6.97 6.86
C GLU A 171 9.20 6.25 5.73
N GLU A 172 8.69 5.03 5.99
CA GLU A 172 7.86 4.27 5.05
C GLU A 172 6.58 5.02 4.67
N HIS A 173 5.91 5.64 5.66
CA HIS A 173 4.71 6.45 5.42
C HIS A 173 5.03 7.68 4.55
N ALA A 174 6.15 8.37 4.78
CA ALA A 174 6.55 9.51 3.98
C ALA A 174 6.80 9.11 2.51
N ALA A 175 7.51 8.00 2.29
CA ALA A 175 7.76 7.48 0.94
C ALA A 175 6.47 7.08 0.21
N LEU A 176 5.49 6.51 0.94
CA LEU A 176 4.20 6.15 0.35
C LEU A 176 3.38 7.39 -0.06
N VAL A 177 3.42 8.46 0.74
CA VAL A 177 2.76 9.73 0.42
C VAL A 177 3.35 10.31 -0.87
N GLU A 178 4.67 10.35 -1.00
CA GLU A 178 5.36 10.86 -2.20
C GLU A 178 4.99 10.02 -3.45
N ALA A 179 5.07 8.70 -3.35
CA ALA A 179 4.72 7.81 -4.45
C ALA A 179 3.24 7.94 -4.89
N ALA A 180 2.33 8.16 -3.95
CA ALA A 180 0.91 8.38 -4.26
C ALA A 180 0.68 9.75 -4.94
N GLU A 181 1.39 10.79 -4.50
CA GLU A 181 1.34 12.12 -5.12
C GLU A 181 1.88 12.10 -6.55
N ASP A 182 3.01 11.43 -6.77
CA ASP A 182 3.58 11.23 -8.10
C ASP A 182 2.61 10.49 -9.04
N LEU A 183 2.02 9.38 -8.56
CA LEU A 183 1.04 8.63 -9.34
C LEU A 183 -0.19 9.47 -9.68
N ASN A 184 -0.74 10.21 -8.71
CA ASN A 184 -1.88 11.10 -8.95
C ASN A 184 -1.53 12.19 -9.97
N SER A 185 -0.31 12.76 -9.91
CA SER A 185 0.17 13.73 -10.89
C SER A 185 0.26 13.12 -12.29
N MET A 186 0.78 11.89 -12.41
CA MET A 186 0.85 11.19 -13.70
C MET A 186 -0.54 10.89 -14.28
N LEU A 187 -1.50 10.50 -13.45
CA LEU A 187 -2.87 10.17 -13.87
C LEU A 187 -3.67 11.43 -14.29
N THR A 188 -3.36 12.58 -13.70
CA THR A 188 -4.06 13.86 -13.94
C THR A 188 -3.29 14.80 -14.87
N ALA A 189 -2.13 14.37 -15.39
CA ALA A 189 -1.25 15.15 -16.24
C ALA A 189 -1.98 15.78 -17.44
N PRO A 190 -1.68 17.03 -17.85
CA PRO A 190 -2.27 17.61 -19.05
C PRO A 190 -1.95 16.79 -20.32
N PHE A 191 -2.74 16.98 -21.39
CA PHE A 191 -2.60 16.18 -22.61
C PHE A 191 -1.18 16.25 -23.20
N ASN A 192 -0.59 17.44 -23.30
CA ASN A 192 0.77 17.60 -23.82
C ASN A 192 1.83 16.75 -23.10
N GLU A 193 1.77 16.59 -21.78
CA GLU A 193 2.72 15.80 -21.01
C GLU A 193 2.61 14.32 -21.36
N THR A 194 1.37 13.82 -21.52
CA THR A 194 1.14 12.47 -22.05
C THR A 194 1.75 12.31 -23.45
N LEU A 195 1.54 13.30 -24.33
CA LEU A 195 2.08 13.26 -25.69
C LEU A 195 3.62 13.37 -25.73
N ARG A 196 4.23 14.13 -24.82
CA ARG A 196 5.71 14.22 -24.67
C ARG A 196 6.29 12.90 -24.20
N ALA A 197 5.70 12.27 -23.19
CA ALA A 197 6.15 10.96 -22.71
C ALA A 197 6.14 9.89 -23.81
N ILE A 198 5.19 9.98 -24.75
CA ILE A 198 5.13 9.12 -25.94
C ILE A 198 6.30 9.42 -26.89
N ASP A 199 6.56 10.69 -27.18
CA ASP A 199 7.67 11.12 -28.04
C ASP A 199 9.04 10.74 -27.43
N GLU A 200 9.16 10.74 -26.10
CA GLU A 200 10.35 10.33 -25.34
C GLU A 200 10.52 8.81 -25.22
N SER A 201 9.54 8.01 -25.67
CA SER A 201 9.56 6.54 -25.60
C SER A 201 9.45 5.85 -26.98
N PRO A 202 10.31 6.16 -27.95
CA PRO A 202 10.15 5.70 -29.33
C PRO A 202 10.19 4.19 -29.50
N GLU A 203 10.92 3.46 -28.66
CA GLU A 203 11.02 1.99 -28.70
C GLU A 203 9.67 1.34 -28.33
N ARG A 204 8.95 1.92 -27.37
CA ARG A 204 7.61 1.44 -26.97
C ARG A 204 6.60 1.69 -28.08
N VAL A 205 6.69 2.83 -28.76
CA VAL A 205 5.85 3.12 -29.93
C VAL A 205 6.19 2.18 -31.09
N ASP A 206 7.46 1.84 -31.29
CA ASP A 206 7.87 0.86 -32.30
C ASP A 206 7.29 -0.54 -32.02
N ALA A 207 7.19 -0.97 -30.74
CA ALA A 207 6.50 -2.20 -30.37
C ALA A 207 4.98 -2.14 -30.69
N VAL A 208 4.33 -0.98 -30.49
CA VAL A 208 2.93 -0.77 -30.91
C VAL A 208 2.79 -0.88 -32.43
N LEU A 209 3.71 -0.30 -33.21
CA LEU A 209 3.74 -0.45 -34.66
C LEU A 209 3.87 -1.91 -35.09
N GLU A 210 4.72 -2.69 -34.41
CA GLU A 210 4.90 -4.11 -34.69
C GLU A 210 3.61 -4.90 -34.40
N GLY A 211 3.00 -4.72 -33.24
CA GLY A 211 1.73 -5.38 -32.88
C GLY A 211 0.59 -5.02 -33.85
N LEU A 212 0.58 -3.79 -34.35
CA LEU A 212 -0.37 -3.32 -35.36
C LEU A 212 0.05 -3.68 -36.80
N GLY A 213 1.20 -4.30 -37.04
CA GLY A 213 1.67 -4.72 -38.36
C GLY A 213 2.00 -3.54 -39.30
N LEU A 214 2.51 -2.45 -38.75
CA LEU A 214 2.74 -1.17 -39.45
C LEU A 214 4.23 -0.85 -39.67
N SER A 215 5.16 -1.68 -39.22
CA SER A 215 6.61 -1.40 -39.22
C SER A 215 7.19 -1.08 -40.60
N GLY A 216 6.61 -1.61 -41.68
CA GLY A 216 7.06 -1.40 -43.07
C GLY A 216 6.50 -0.16 -43.79
N LEU A 217 5.77 0.73 -43.09
CA LEU A 217 5.07 1.86 -43.72
C LEU A 217 5.88 3.16 -43.80
N ARG A 218 7.02 3.26 -43.13
CA ARG A 218 7.86 4.46 -43.21
C ARG A 218 8.29 4.72 -44.65
N GLY A 219 8.20 5.99 -45.08
CA GLY A 219 8.55 6.42 -46.43
C GLY A 219 7.55 6.06 -47.53
N LYS A 220 6.43 5.40 -47.20
CA LYS A 220 5.33 5.15 -48.17
C LYS A 220 4.54 6.44 -48.43
N PRO A 221 3.78 6.52 -49.54
CA PRO A 221 2.91 7.67 -49.81
C PRO A 221 1.97 7.95 -48.64
N ILE A 222 1.81 9.22 -48.26
CA ILE A 222 1.06 9.61 -47.06
C ILE A 222 -0.35 9.01 -47.03
N ALA A 223 -1.07 8.99 -48.15
CA ALA A 223 -2.41 8.41 -48.23
C ALA A 223 -2.44 6.90 -47.87
N ALA A 224 -1.41 6.15 -48.24
CA ALA A 224 -1.27 4.74 -47.89
C ALA A 224 -0.96 4.57 -46.39
N VAL A 225 -0.12 5.44 -45.82
CA VAL A 225 0.18 5.46 -44.39
C VAL A 225 -1.08 5.78 -43.58
N LEU A 226 -1.82 6.83 -43.95
CA LEU A 226 -3.05 7.24 -43.26
C LEU A 226 -4.10 6.13 -43.27
N ARG A 227 -4.31 5.51 -44.44
CA ARG A 227 -5.24 4.38 -44.56
C ARG A 227 -4.85 3.22 -43.68
N ALA A 228 -3.61 2.75 -43.82
CA ALA A 228 -3.17 1.56 -43.10
C ALA A 228 -3.13 1.78 -41.59
N ALA A 229 -2.69 2.96 -41.12
CA ALA A 229 -2.69 3.30 -39.70
C ALA A 229 -4.11 3.37 -39.13
N PHE A 230 -5.02 4.07 -39.81
CA PHE A 230 -6.41 4.19 -39.36
C PHE A 230 -7.13 2.84 -39.34
N GLU A 231 -7.05 2.08 -40.44
CA GLU A 231 -7.65 0.75 -40.53
C GLU A 231 -7.06 -0.21 -39.50
N ALA A 232 -5.74 -0.16 -39.22
CA ALA A 232 -5.15 -1.00 -38.19
C ALA A 232 -5.72 -0.70 -36.80
N VAL A 233 -5.85 0.58 -36.42
CA VAL A 233 -6.45 0.96 -35.12
C VAL A 233 -7.90 0.48 -35.05
N VAL A 234 -8.72 0.79 -36.06
CA VAL A 234 -10.16 0.46 -36.08
C VAL A 234 -10.43 -1.05 -36.15
N LEU A 235 -9.61 -1.81 -36.88
CA LEU A 235 -9.83 -3.24 -37.10
C LEU A 235 -9.16 -4.13 -36.06
N LYS A 236 -8.05 -3.69 -35.44
CA LYS A 236 -7.32 -4.48 -34.44
C LYS A 236 -7.64 -4.11 -33.00
N LEU A 237 -8.18 -2.91 -32.73
CA LEU A 237 -8.56 -2.47 -31.39
C LEU A 237 -10.08 -2.28 -31.27
N ALA A 238 -10.63 -2.40 -30.08
CA ALA A 238 -12.06 -2.19 -29.81
C ALA A 238 -12.30 -0.97 -28.90
N TYR A 239 -13.54 -0.48 -28.90
CA TYR A 239 -13.97 0.55 -27.97
C TYR A 239 -14.29 -0.09 -26.61
N TYR A 240 -13.54 0.29 -25.58
CA TYR A 240 -13.81 -0.09 -24.20
C TYR A 240 -13.93 1.19 -23.38
N PRO A 241 -15.06 1.42 -22.68
CA PRO A 241 -15.13 2.54 -21.74
C PRO A 241 -14.07 2.34 -20.67
N ASP A 242 -13.59 3.45 -20.13
CA ASP A 242 -12.59 3.40 -19.08
C ASP A 242 -13.00 2.57 -17.86
N ASP A 243 -11.99 1.91 -17.31
CA ASP A 243 -12.09 1.21 -16.03
C ASP A 243 -12.16 2.22 -14.89
N VAL A 244 -12.61 1.77 -13.72
CA VAL A 244 -12.76 2.63 -12.54
C VAL A 244 -11.38 2.83 -11.90
N TYR A 245 -10.87 4.06 -11.91
CA TYR A 245 -9.60 4.41 -11.26
C TYR A 245 -9.85 5.23 -9.98
N TYR A 246 -8.93 5.13 -9.02
CA TYR A 246 -9.00 5.86 -7.76
C TYR A 246 -7.71 6.67 -7.55
N LEU A 247 -7.87 7.97 -7.29
CA LEU A 247 -6.80 8.81 -6.76
C LEU A 247 -6.75 8.60 -5.25
N LEU A 248 -5.56 8.33 -4.72
CA LEU A 248 -5.35 8.11 -3.28
C LEU A 248 -4.82 9.39 -2.63
N ASP A 249 -5.55 9.93 -1.65
CA ASP A 249 -5.02 10.92 -0.70
C ASP A 249 -4.57 10.18 0.57
N VAL A 250 -3.30 9.78 0.59
CA VAL A 250 -2.71 9.04 1.72
C VAL A 250 -2.71 9.88 3.01
N ARG A 251 -2.65 11.22 2.89
CA ARG A 251 -2.61 12.13 4.06
C ARG A 251 -3.97 12.19 4.77
N LYS A 252 -5.06 12.15 4.01
CA LYS A 252 -6.44 12.17 4.55
C LYS A 252 -7.05 10.78 4.72
N GLY A 253 -6.45 9.75 4.12
CA GLY A 253 -7.04 8.41 4.05
C GLY A 253 -8.30 8.38 3.18
N GLU A 254 -8.35 9.26 2.17
CA GLU A 254 -9.49 9.41 1.26
C GLU A 254 -9.16 8.87 -0.13
N VAL A 255 -10.20 8.47 -0.86
CA VAL A 255 -10.09 8.05 -2.26
C VAL A 255 -11.06 8.85 -3.11
N GLU A 256 -10.58 9.38 -4.22
CA GLU A 256 -11.39 10.09 -5.21
C GLU A 256 -11.54 9.24 -6.47
N LEU A 257 -12.75 9.17 -7.00
CA LEU A 257 -13.03 8.45 -8.24
C LEU A 257 -12.53 9.24 -9.45
N LEU A 258 -11.53 8.70 -10.15
CA LEU A 258 -11.13 9.17 -11.47
C LEU A 258 -11.95 8.44 -12.53
N ARG A 259 -12.82 9.20 -13.21
CA ARG A 259 -13.77 8.64 -14.20
C ARG A 259 -13.21 8.50 -15.62
N ASP A 260 -12.12 9.18 -15.89
CA ASP A 260 -11.53 9.34 -17.23
C ASP A 260 -10.00 9.37 -17.03
N ARG A 261 -9.33 8.36 -17.56
CA ARG A 261 -7.89 8.13 -17.49
C ARG A 261 -7.40 7.76 -18.89
N ARG A 262 -6.73 8.73 -19.50
CA ARG A 262 -5.89 8.51 -20.68
C ARG A 262 -4.85 7.42 -20.44
N SER A 263 -4.95 6.36 -21.22
CA SER A 263 -3.95 5.29 -21.29
C SER A 263 -2.88 5.64 -22.32
N ALA A 264 -1.66 5.19 -22.07
CA ALA A 264 -0.61 5.30 -23.05
C ALA A 264 -0.85 4.33 -24.24
N PRO A 265 -0.26 4.58 -25.42
CA PRO A 265 -0.57 3.82 -26.63
C PRO A 265 -0.21 2.33 -26.53
N TRP A 266 0.82 1.98 -25.76
CA TRP A 266 1.18 0.58 -25.50
C TRP A 266 0.21 -0.12 -24.54
N GLU A 267 -0.33 0.58 -23.54
CA GLU A 267 -1.33 0.02 -22.61
C GLU A 267 -2.63 -0.27 -23.38
N THR A 268 -3.09 0.69 -24.19
CA THR A 268 -4.27 0.52 -25.04
C THR A 268 -4.09 -0.62 -26.05
N ALA A 269 -2.92 -0.71 -26.67
CA ALA A 269 -2.62 -1.78 -27.62
C ALA A 269 -2.56 -3.16 -26.96
N GLU A 270 -1.97 -3.28 -25.77
CA GLU A 270 -1.91 -4.51 -24.98
C GLU A 270 -3.28 -4.94 -24.47
N ARG A 271 -4.10 -3.99 -23.98
CA ARG A 271 -5.50 -4.19 -23.58
C ARG A 271 -6.38 -4.61 -24.77
N GLY A 272 -5.96 -4.29 -25.99
CA GLY A 272 -6.71 -4.55 -27.23
C GLY A 272 -7.79 -3.51 -27.53
N GLY A 273 -7.74 -2.36 -26.88
CA GLY A 273 -8.77 -1.32 -26.99
C GLY A 273 -8.77 -0.31 -25.86
N GLY A 274 -9.62 0.69 -26.03
CA GLY A 274 -9.88 1.79 -25.10
C GLY A 274 -10.98 2.69 -25.65
N ASP A 275 -11.29 3.78 -25.00
CA ASP A 275 -12.32 4.72 -25.43
C ASP A 275 -11.74 5.79 -26.38
N CYS A 276 -12.35 6.97 -26.43
CA CYS A 276 -12.13 7.89 -27.54
C CYS A 276 -10.73 8.49 -27.57
N GLU A 277 -10.22 8.87 -26.41
CA GLU A 277 -8.90 9.43 -26.18
C GLU A 277 -7.82 8.37 -26.34
N ASP A 278 -8.03 7.17 -25.81
CA ASP A 278 -7.10 6.04 -25.93
C ASP A 278 -6.84 5.66 -27.39
N LEU A 279 -7.92 5.48 -28.16
CA LEU A 279 -7.81 5.14 -29.58
C LEU A 279 -7.20 6.29 -30.39
N ALA A 280 -7.50 7.55 -30.04
CA ALA A 280 -6.88 8.71 -30.66
C ALA A 280 -5.39 8.82 -30.32
N ILE A 281 -4.98 8.51 -29.08
CA ILE A 281 -3.59 8.52 -28.63
C ILE A 281 -2.77 7.45 -29.35
N VAL A 282 -3.31 6.23 -29.53
CA VAL A 282 -2.66 5.19 -30.35
C VAL A 282 -2.46 5.69 -31.78
N LEU A 283 -3.51 6.23 -32.40
CA LEU A 283 -3.42 6.73 -33.79
C LEU A 283 -2.44 7.90 -33.91
N TYR A 284 -2.44 8.82 -32.95
CA TYR A 284 -1.49 9.92 -32.85
C TYR A 284 -0.05 9.41 -32.83
N ALA A 285 0.27 8.50 -31.90
CA ALA A 285 1.61 7.96 -31.71
C ALA A 285 2.11 7.24 -32.98
N VAL A 286 1.25 6.41 -33.57
CA VAL A 286 1.53 5.69 -34.82
C VAL A 286 1.82 6.67 -35.97
N LEU A 287 0.97 7.67 -36.18
CA LEU A 287 1.13 8.62 -37.28
C LEU A 287 2.36 9.52 -37.09
N ARG A 288 2.59 10.02 -35.88
CA ARG A 288 3.80 10.76 -35.52
C ARG A 288 5.06 9.97 -35.87
N ARG A 289 5.10 8.70 -35.45
CA ARG A 289 6.24 7.82 -35.66
C ARG A 289 6.44 7.41 -37.13
N LEU A 290 5.37 7.24 -37.90
CA LEU A 290 5.45 6.85 -39.32
C LEU A 290 5.72 8.01 -40.27
N LEU A 291 5.20 9.20 -39.99
CA LEU A 291 5.32 10.38 -40.86
C LEU A 291 6.60 11.18 -40.59
N GLY A 292 7.23 11.03 -39.42
CA GLY A 292 8.57 11.54 -39.13
C GLY A 292 8.74 13.04 -39.39
N GLY A 293 7.70 13.84 -39.10
CA GLY A 293 7.68 15.28 -39.35
C GLY A 293 7.23 15.71 -40.76
N SER A 294 6.98 14.77 -41.67
CA SER A 294 6.44 15.08 -43.02
C SER A 294 5.04 15.72 -42.97
N ALA A 295 4.32 15.52 -41.87
CA ALA A 295 3.03 16.12 -41.56
C ALA A 295 2.97 16.41 -40.05
N GLU A 296 2.18 17.41 -39.70
CA GLU A 296 1.89 17.74 -38.30
C GLU A 296 0.66 16.94 -37.85
N VAL A 297 0.75 16.31 -36.69
CA VAL A 297 -0.30 15.47 -36.12
C VAL A 297 -0.68 16.07 -34.77
N PHE A 298 -1.97 16.25 -34.55
CA PHE A 298 -2.54 16.82 -33.34
C PHE A 298 -3.64 15.90 -32.79
N ILE A 299 -3.80 15.88 -31.48
CA ILE A 299 -5.06 15.50 -30.85
C ILE A 299 -6.03 16.67 -31.01
N VAL A 300 -7.28 16.36 -31.32
CA VAL A 300 -8.38 17.33 -31.36
C VAL A 300 -9.54 16.79 -30.52
N ALA A 301 -10.11 17.63 -29.67
CA ALA A 301 -11.24 17.25 -28.84
C ALA A 301 -12.38 18.27 -28.94
N TRP A 302 -13.61 17.76 -29.06
CA TRP A 302 -14.81 18.57 -28.94
C TRP A 302 -15.52 18.29 -27.62
N ARG A 303 -16.20 19.31 -27.11
CA ARG A 303 -17.13 19.16 -25.98
C ARG A 303 -18.47 19.78 -26.32
N GLY A 304 -19.52 19.18 -25.79
CA GLY A 304 -20.90 19.67 -25.85
C GLY A 304 -21.50 19.72 -24.45
N GLU A 305 -22.82 19.85 -24.39
CA GLU A 305 -23.52 19.99 -23.10
C GLU A 305 -23.43 18.74 -22.20
N GLU A 306 -23.38 17.54 -22.81
CA GLU A 306 -23.47 16.27 -22.08
C GLU A 306 -22.29 15.33 -22.31
N ARG A 307 -21.48 15.56 -23.35
CA ARG A 307 -20.45 14.64 -23.81
C ARG A 307 -19.24 15.41 -24.33
N ALA A 308 -18.09 14.76 -24.30
CA ALA A 308 -16.90 15.15 -25.03
C ALA A 308 -16.43 13.97 -25.88
N HIS A 309 -15.56 14.23 -26.85
CA HIS A 309 -14.98 13.20 -27.69
C HIS A 309 -13.64 13.65 -28.26
N VAL A 310 -12.75 12.69 -28.50
CA VAL A 310 -11.38 12.92 -28.95
C VAL A 310 -11.10 12.22 -30.28
N ALA A 311 -10.34 12.87 -31.15
CA ALA A 311 -9.88 12.35 -32.43
C ALA A 311 -8.48 12.89 -32.77
N VAL A 312 -7.98 12.55 -33.97
CA VAL A 312 -6.71 13.05 -34.50
C VAL A 312 -6.96 14.05 -35.62
N LEU A 313 -6.29 15.20 -35.57
CA LEU A 313 -6.23 16.20 -36.63
C LEU A 313 -4.85 16.15 -37.28
N LEU A 314 -4.82 15.85 -38.58
CA LEU A 314 -3.62 15.86 -39.41
C LEU A 314 -3.56 17.15 -40.23
N LYS A 315 -2.38 17.77 -40.32
CA LYS A 315 -2.06 18.87 -41.23
C LYS A 315 -0.91 18.47 -42.15
N TRP A 316 -1.15 18.52 -43.46
CA TRP A 316 -0.16 18.24 -44.49
C TRP A 316 -0.26 19.25 -45.63
N ARG A 317 0.84 19.96 -45.91
CA ARG A 317 0.93 20.96 -46.99
C ARG A 317 -0.21 21.99 -46.94
N GLY A 318 -0.54 22.47 -45.74
CA GLY A 318 -1.61 23.47 -45.51
C GLY A 318 -3.04 22.93 -45.64
N LYS A 319 -3.23 21.61 -45.81
CA LYS A 319 -4.54 20.95 -45.82
C LYS A 319 -4.69 20.03 -44.63
N PHE A 320 -5.94 19.72 -44.29
CA PHE A 320 -6.32 19.10 -43.04
C PHE A 320 -7.20 17.87 -43.22
N MET A 321 -7.15 16.98 -42.23
CA MET A 321 -8.00 15.82 -42.12
C MET A 321 -8.20 15.46 -40.65
N VAL A 322 -9.44 15.31 -40.23
CA VAL A 322 -9.78 14.62 -38.99
C VAL A 322 -9.93 13.12 -39.25
N LEU A 323 -9.31 12.33 -38.38
CA LEU A 323 -9.35 10.87 -38.29
C LEU A 323 -9.87 10.52 -36.90
N ASP A 324 -11.08 9.96 -36.82
CA ASP A 324 -11.78 9.63 -35.58
C ASP A 324 -11.90 8.10 -35.47
N PRO A 325 -10.93 7.43 -34.82
CA PRO A 325 -10.93 5.97 -34.74
C PRO A 325 -12.12 5.44 -33.95
N ALA A 326 -12.52 6.10 -32.87
CA ALA A 326 -13.65 5.65 -32.05
C ALA A 326 -14.99 5.69 -32.78
N ALA A 327 -15.21 6.71 -33.63
CA ALA A 327 -16.36 6.77 -34.52
C ALA A 327 -16.21 5.94 -35.80
N SER A 328 -15.04 5.34 -36.03
CA SER A 328 -14.63 4.77 -37.32
C SER A 328 -14.79 5.75 -38.48
N TRP A 329 -14.61 7.05 -38.24
CA TRP A 329 -14.94 8.11 -39.19
C TRP A 329 -13.68 8.84 -39.67
N VAL A 330 -13.66 9.20 -40.95
CA VAL A 330 -12.65 10.10 -41.52
C VAL A 330 -13.32 11.24 -42.31
N THR A 331 -12.58 12.33 -42.48
CA THR A 331 -13.05 13.53 -43.19
C THR A 331 -13.70 13.21 -44.54
N LYS A 332 -14.69 14.03 -44.93
CA LYS A 332 -15.68 13.77 -45.99
C LYS A 332 -16.73 12.70 -45.62
N GLY A 333 -16.94 12.41 -44.34
CA GLY A 333 -18.07 11.58 -43.94
C GLY A 333 -17.90 10.10 -44.23
N SER A 334 -16.66 9.63 -44.44
CA SER A 334 -16.40 8.23 -44.76
C SER A 334 -16.27 7.44 -43.47
N GLN A 335 -17.22 6.57 -43.19
CA GLN A 335 -17.20 5.69 -42.03
C GLN A 335 -16.73 4.30 -42.43
N ALA A 336 -15.63 3.83 -41.85
CA ALA A 336 -15.16 2.47 -42.00
C ALA A 336 -16.14 1.50 -41.32
N CYS A 337 -16.53 0.46 -42.04
CA CYS A 337 -17.49 -0.54 -41.59
C CYS A 337 -17.02 -1.94 -41.98
N LEU A 338 -17.46 -2.94 -41.21
CA LEU A 338 -17.42 -4.33 -41.64
C LEU A 338 -18.71 -4.63 -42.40
N LYS A 339 -18.61 -4.88 -43.70
CA LYS A 339 -19.74 -5.25 -44.56
C LYS A 339 -19.82 -6.76 -44.67
N LEU A 340 -20.95 -7.32 -44.23
CA LEU A 340 -21.29 -8.73 -44.39
C LEU A 340 -22.27 -8.88 -45.54
N THR A 341 -22.07 -9.92 -46.34
CA THR A 341 -22.98 -10.31 -47.41
C THR A 341 -23.75 -11.55 -46.99
N VAL A 342 -25.05 -11.40 -46.71
CA VAL A 342 -25.92 -12.47 -46.23
C VAL A 342 -26.82 -12.93 -47.36
N LYS A 343 -26.67 -14.18 -47.79
CA LYS A 343 -27.56 -14.82 -48.77
C LYS A 343 -28.68 -15.56 -48.04
N MET A 344 -29.92 -15.15 -48.31
CA MET A 344 -31.12 -15.74 -47.73
C MET A 344 -31.57 -16.98 -48.52
N ARG A 345 -32.43 -17.81 -47.92
CA ARG A 345 -32.92 -19.06 -48.55
C ARG A 345 -33.80 -18.82 -49.78
N ASP A 346 -34.42 -17.65 -49.86
CA ASP A 346 -35.22 -17.22 -51.02
C ASP A 346 -34.37 -16.68 -52.18
N GLY A 347 -33.03 -16.70 -52.04
CA GLY A 347 -32.08 -16.19 -53.03
C GLY A 347 -31.80 -14.69 -52.91
N SER A 348 -32.48 -13.95 -52.02
CA SER A 348 -32.19 -12.54 -51.78
C SER A 348 -30.84 -12.37 -51.10
N THR A 349 -30.14 -11.26 -51.41
CA THR A 349 -28.87 -10.90 -50.80
C THR A 349 -29.03 -9.62 -49.99
N TRP A 350 -28.62 -9.68 -48.72
CA TRP A 350 -28.66 -8.57 -47.79
C TRP A 350 -27.25 -8.14 -47.43
N TYR A 351 -27.05 -6.84 -47.28
CA TYR A 351 -25.80 -6.26 -46.81
C TYR A 351 -26.00 -5.73 -45.39
N VAL A 352 -25.13 -6.15 -44.48
CA VAL A 352 -25.14 -5.70 -43.09
C VAL A 352 -23.83 -4.98 -42.82
N TRP A 353 -23.92 -3.75 -42.33
CA TRP A 353 -22.74 -2.96 -41.95
C TRP A 353 -22.65 -2.89 -40.44
N LEU A 354 -21.52 -3.32 -39.90
CA LEU A 354 -21.24 -3.27 -38.48
C LEU A 354 -20.16 -2.24 -38.18
N ASN A 355 -20.32 -1.53 -37.07
CA ASN A 355 -19.27 -0.65 -36.55
C ASN A 355 -18.10 -1.52 -36.02
N PRO A 356 -16.89 -1.43 -36.60
CA PRO A 356 -15.77 -2.26 -36.18
C PRO A 356 -15.36 -2.02 -34.72
N THR A 357 -15.43 -0.79 -34.21
CA THR A 357 -14.98 -0.52 -32.83
C THR A 357 -15.89 -1.15 -31.78
N GLY A 358 -17.16 -1.40 -32.11
CA GLY A 358 -18.10 -2.10 -31.22
C GLY A 358 -17.93 -3.63 -31.17
N ILE A 359 -16.92 -4.19 -31.85
CA ILE A 359 -16.71 -5.64 -31.97
C ILE A 359 -15.33 -6.00 -31.42
N ALA A 360 -15.26 -7.06 -30.61
CA ALA A 360 -14.01 -7.56 -30.05
C ALA A 360 -12.97 -7.88 -31.15
N PRO A 361 -11.66 -7.61 -30.92
CA PRO A 361 -10.62 -7.82 -31.92
C PRO A 361 -10.55 -9.22 -32.52
N SER A 362 -10.69 -10.26 -31.69
CA SER A 362 -10.67 -11.67 -32.12
C SER A 362 -11.82 -12.00 -33.07
N THR A 363 -13.02 -11.48 -32.80
CA THR A 363 -14.20 -11.66 -33.65
C THR A 363 -14.03 -10.95 -34.99
N LYS A 364 -13.47 -9.73 -35.00
CA LYS A 364 -13.16 -9.01 -36.25
C LYS A 364 -12.18 -9.78 -37.12
N ARG A 365 -11.07 -10.23 -36.52
CA ARG A 365 -10.06 -11.04 -37.21
C ARG A 365 -10.68 -12.30 -37.80
N PHE A 366 -11.48 -13.04 -37.01
CA PHE A 366 -12.19 -14.22 -37.50
C PHE A 366 -13.07 -13.92 -38.71
N MET A 367 -13.86 -12.83 -38.68
CA MET A 367 -14.74 -12.47 -39.79
C MET A 367 -13.98 -12.10 -41.06
N LEU A 368 -12.88 -11.35 -40.94
CA LEU A 368 -12.06 -10.93 -42.07
C LEU A 368 -11.28 -12.13 -42.67
N ASP A 369 -10.60 -12.91 -41.83
CA ASP A 369 -9.72 -14.01 -42.26
C ASP A 369 -10.51 -15.13 -42.96
N ASN A 370 -11.78 -15.33 -42.60
CA ASN A 370 -12.66 -16.33 -43.20
C ASN A 370 -13.55 -15.77 -44.32
N GLY A 371 -13.37 -14.49 -44.70
CA GLY A 371 -14.16 -13.85 -45.76
C GLY A 371 -15.64 -13.66 -45.44
N PHE A 372 -16.03 -13.68 -44.15
CA PHE A 372 -17.39 -13.37 -43.73
C PHE A 372 -17.73 -11.88 -43.79
N ALA A 373 -16.71 -11.03 -43.66
CA ALA A 373 -16.82 -9.59 -43.79
C ALA A 373 -15.70 -9.03 -44.67
N GLU A 374 -15.99 -7.92 -45.33
CA GLU A 374 -15.01 -7.06 -46.01
C GLU A 374 -15.02 -5.66 -45.38
N VAL A 375 -13.90 -4.95 -45.50
CA VAL A 375 -13.83 -3.54 -45.10
C VAL A 375 -14.52 -2.71 -46.17
N ASP A 376 -15.52 -1.94 -45.77
CA ASP A 376 -16.25 -1.02 -46.64
C ASP A 376 -16.24 0.39 -46.02
N TYR A 377 -16.45 1.41 -46.85
CA TYR A 377 -16.56 2.80 -46.42
C TYR A 377 -17.92 3.35 -46.82
N ARG A 378 -18.77 3.60 -45.82
CA ARG A 378 -20.06 4.25 -46.06
C ARG A 378 -19.87 5.77 -46.08
N GLY A 379 -20.47 6.44 -47.06
CA GLY A 379 -20.46 7.89 -47.18
C GLY A 379 -19.84 8.38 -48.50
N SER A 380 -19.01 9.41 -48.45
CA SER A 380 -18.43 10.04 -49.64
C SER A 380 -17.55 9.08 -50.47
N SER A 381 -17.49 9.35 -51.77
CA SER A 381 -16.86 8.53 -52.81
C SER A 381 -15.32 8.43 -52.74
N SER A 382 -14.65 9.14 -51.82
CA SER A 382 -13.19 9.09 -51.68
C SER A 382 -12.75 9.33 -50.23
N PRO A 383 -12.51 8.28 -49.42
CA PRO A 383 -11.94 8.44 -48.08
C PRO A 383 -10.51 8.98 -48.14
N TYR A 384 -10.00 9.49 -47.01
CA TYR A 384 -8.64 10.03 -46.87
C TYR A 384 -8.36 11.28 -47.73
N CYS A 385 -9.39 12.11 -47.93
CA CYS A 385 -9.26 13.37 -48.65
C CYS A 385 -8.85 14.52 -47.71
N LEU A 386 -7.83 15.28 -48.11
CA LEU A 386 -7.36 16.46 -47.42
C LEU A 386 -8.13 17.70 -47.87
N VAL A 387 -8.67 18.45 -46.92
CA VAL A 387 -9.56 19.59 -47.13
C VAL A 387 -9.07 20.84 -46.40
N SER A 388 -9.83 21.94 -46.42
CA SER A 388 -9.53 23.10 -45.57
C SER A 388 -9.75 22.77 -44.09
N LEU A 389 -9.07 23.49 -43.17
CA LEU A 389 -9.25 23.31 -41.72
C LEU A 389 -10.72 23.40 -41.31
N ARG A 390 -11.41 24.43 -41.80
CA ARG A 390 -12.85 24.64 -41.55
C ARG A 390 -13.68 23.45 -42.00
N GLU A 391 -13.45 22.96 -43.22
CA GLU A 391 -14.21 21.84 -43.76
C GLU A 391 -13.97 20.55 -42.96
N ALA A 392 -12.73 20.31 -42.52
CA ALA A 392 -12.40 19.14 -41.69
C ALA A 392 -13.14 19.18 -40.33
N LEU A 393 -13.02 20.30 -39.60
CA LEU A 393 -13.59 20.44 -38.26
C LEU A 393 -15.13 20.54 -38.29
N GLU A 394 -15.71 21.36 -39.18
CA GLU A 394 -17.18 21.44 -39.28
C GLU A 394 -17.81 20.15 -39.80
N GLY A 395 -17.13 19.44 -40.72
CA GLY A 395 -17.58 18.13 -41.17
C GLY A 395 -17.63 17.11 -40.03
N TRP A 396 -16.61 17.11 -39.17
CA TRP A 396 -16.55 16.25 -37.99
C TRP A 396 -17.59 16.64 -36.93
N LEU A 397 -17.73 17.92 -36.59
CA LEU A 397 -18.75 18.40 -35.66
C LEU A 397 -20.17 18.13 -36.20
N SER A 398 -20.38 18.25 -37.51
CA SER A 398 -21.66 17.92 -38.15
C SER A 398 -22.01 16.43 -38.04
N TYR A 399 -21.02 15.55 -38.18
CA TYR A 399 -21.22 14.12 -37.94
C TYR A 399 -21.70 13.88 -36.50
N TRP A 400 -21.02 14.48 -35.52
CA TRP A 400 -21.37 14.33 -34.11
C TRP A 400 -22.72 14.95 -33.75
N ARG A 401 -23.10 16.08 -34.35
CA ARG A 401 -24.46 16.63 -34.25
C ARG A 401 -25.50 15.62 -34.74
N GLY A 402 -25.24 14.97 -35.87
CA GLY A 402 -26.09 13.90 -36.40
C GLY A 402 -26.14 12.66 -35.50
N ALA A 403 -25.06 12.38 -34.77
CA ALA A 403 -24.97 11.31 -33.78
C ALA A 403 -25.54 11.70 -32.39
N GLY A 404 -26.15 12.87 -32.26
CA GLY A 404 -26.85 13.31 -31.04
C GLY A 404 -26.06 14.24 -30.12
N ALA A 405 -24.87 14.70 -30.49
CA ALA A 405 -24.12 15.69 -29.71
C ALA A 405 -24.82 17.06 -29.71
N LYS A 406 -25.12 17.59 -28.52
CA LYS A 406 -25.74 18.91 -28.34
C LYS A 406 -24.68 20.00 -28.29
N ARG A 407 -24.75 20.94 -29.24
CA ARG A 407 -23.87 22.11 -29.38
C ARG A 407 -22.36 21.78 -29.28
N PRO A 408 -21.85 20.80 -30.05
CA PRO A 408 -20.44 20.45 -29.97
C PRO A 408 -19.58 21.57 -30.56
N TYR A 409 -18.48 21.89 -29.86
CA TYR A 409 -17.43 22.77 -30.34
C TYR A 409 -16.06 22.22 -29.97
N VAL A 410 -15.04 22.51 -30.77
CA VAL A 410 -13.67 22.11 -30.45
C VAL A 410 -13.18 22.96 -29.29
N TYR A 411 -12.77 22.32 -28.20
CA TYR A 411 -12.22 23.02 -27.02
C TYR A 411 -10.71 22.80 -26.85
N TYR A 412 -10.13 21.82 -27.56
CA TYR A 412 -8.72 21.49 -27.47
C TYR A 412 -8.18 21.04 -28.83
N ILE A 413 -7.01 21.57 -29.19
CA ILE A 413 -6.15 21.04 -30.25
C ILE A 413 -4.71 21.05 -29.72
N GLY A 414 -4.02 19.93 -29.72
CA GLY A 414 -2.66 19.89 -29.21
C GLY A 414 -1.77 18.76 -29.69
N SER A 415 -0.48 18.95 -29.52
CA SER A 415 0.61 18.00 -29.72
C SER A 415 1.58 18.08 -28.53
N SER A 416 2.65 17.30 -28.52
CA SER A 416 3.73 17.40 -27.52
C SER A 416 4.38 18.80 -27.44
N GLU A 417 4.32 19.57 -28.52
CA GLU A 417 4.99 20.87 -28.65
C GLU A 417 4.04 22.07 -28.50
N LYS A 418 2.74 21.86 -28.63
CA LYS A 418 1.79 22.95 -28.88
C LYS A 418 0.41 22.64 -28.36
N GLU A 419 -0.24 23.60 -27.74
CA GLU A 419 -1.61 23.47 -27.26
C GLU A 419 -2.42 24.72 -27.53
N LEU A 420 -3.66 24.50 -28.00
CA LEU A 420 -4.69 25.50 -28.12
C LEU A 420 -5.90 25.05 -27.33
N TYR A 421 -6.42 25.95 -26.51
CA TYR A 421 -7.65 25.75 -25.76
C TYR A 421 -8.67 26.81 -26.18
N PHE A 422 -9.94 26.39 -26.25
CA PHE A 422 -11.05 27.29 -26.50
C PHE A 422 -12.07 27.12 -25.38
N SER A 423 -12.35 28.21 -24.68
CA SER A 423 -13.26 28.25 -23.53
C SER A 423 -14.72 28.23 -23.97
N SER A 424 -15.04 28.70 -25.18
CA SER A 424 -16.40 28.72 -25.72
C SER A 424 -16.48 28.42 -27.21
N TYR A 425 -17.70 28.15 -27.69
CA TYR A 425 -18.00 28.01 -29.10
C TYR A 425 -17.68 29.29 -29.89
N GLU A 426 -17.95 30.47 -29.32
CA GLU A 426 -17.69 31.76 -29.96
C GLU A 426 -16.19 31.96 -30.21
N GLU A 427 -15.36 31.67 -29.21
CA GLU A 427 -13.89 31.76 -29.32
C GLU A 427 -13.37 30.80 -30.39
N PHE A 428 -13.79 29.53 -30.35
CA PHE A 428 -13.45 28.55 -31.37
C PHE A 428 -13.87 29.01 -32.78
N ARG A 429 -15.10 29.53 -32.91
CA ARG A 429 -15.64 29.99 -34.19
C ARG A 429 -14.85 31.17 -34.72
N GLU A 430 -14.53 32.16 -33.90
CA GLU A 430 -13.73 33.32 -34.30
C GLU A 430 -12.32 32.91 -34.75
N TRP A 431 -11.67 32.03 -34.00
CA TRP A 431 -10.39 31.45 -34.37
C TRP A 431 -10.44 30.70 -35.72
N LEU A 432 -11.49 29.89 -35.93
CA LEU A 432 -11.69 29.16 -37.19
C LEU A 432 -12.01 30.09 -38.37
N LEU A 433 -12.72 31.20 -38.11
CA LEU A 433 -12.99 32.24 -39.10
C LEU A 433 -11.72 33.00 -39.49
N GLY A 434 -10.82 33.23 -38.53
CA GLY A 434 -9.48 33.79 -38.73
C GLY A 434 -8.50 32.89 -39.47
N GLY A 435 -8.93 31.69 -39.90
CA GLY A 435 -8.10 30.76 -40.66
C GLY A 435 -7.32 29.77 -39.79
N GLY A 436 -7.57 29.74 -38.48
CA GLY A 436 -6.86 28.88 -37.54
C GLY A 436 -5.43 29.36 -37.28
N GLU A 437 -5.27 30.67 -37.04
CA GLU A 437 -3.96 31.24 -36.72
C GLU A 437 -3.30 30.51 -35.57
N GLY A 438 -2.00 30.29 -35.71
CA GLY A 438 -1.27 29.51 -34.75
C GLY A 438 -1.63 28.03 -34.77
N LEU A 439 -2.11 27.42 -35.87
CA LEU A 439 -2.05 25.97 -36.10
C LEU A 439 -0.98 25.57 -37.10
#